data_AF-A0A7W4VUN4-F1
#
_entry.id   AF-A0A7W4VUN4-F1
#
_cell.length_a   1.000
_cell.length_b   1.000
_cell.length_c   1.000
_cell.angle_alpha   90.00
_cell.angle_beta   90.00
_cell.angle_gamma   90.00
#
_symmetry.space_group_name_H-M   'P 1'
#
loop_
_entity.id
_entity.type
_entity.pdbx_description
1 polymer ?
#
loop_
_entity_poly.entity_id
_entity_poly.type
_entity_poly.pdbx_seq_one_letter_code
_entity_poly.pdbx_strand_id
1 'polypeptide(L)'
;MILIDPPNAAGHGRLWSHLASDTSYDELHIFAATLGIPPRGFDRDHYDVPADWYADVVAAGAVPVTSRELVARLTAAGLRRRKGRPSG
;
A
#
# COMPACT_ATOMS: atom_id res chain seq x y z
N MET A 1 -2.44 -11.73 -0.84
CA MET A 1 -3.46 -11.04 -0.03
C MET A 1 -3.22 -9.55 -0.13
N ILE A 2 -4.28 -8.76 -0.16
CA ILE A 2 -4.20 -7.30 -0.13
C ILE A 2 -4.22 -6.81 1.32
N LEU A 3 -3.26 -5.96 1.67
CA LEU A 3 -2.99 -5.48 3.02
C LEU A 3 -3.05 -3.95 3.04
N ILE A 4 -3.66 -3.37 4.07
CA ILE A 4 -3.67 -1.91 4.27
C ILE A 4 -3.35 -1.56 5.72
N ASP A 5 -2.51 -0.54 5.93
CA ASP A 5 -2.27 0.00 7.28
C ASP A 5 -3.19 1.18 7.63
N PRO A 6 -3.43 1.48 8.93
CA PRO A 6 -4.22 2.64 9.31
C PRO A 6 -3.57 3.94 8.80
N PRO A 7 -4.37 4.97 8.52
CA PRO A 7 -3.86 6.23 7.96
C PRO A 7 -3.05 7.00 9.01
N ASN A 8 -1.78 6.66 9.15
CA ASN A 8 -0.88 7.20 10.17
C ASN A 8 0.27 8.03 9.55
N ALA A 9 0.48 7.95 8.24
CA ALA A 9 1.53 8.69 7.56
C ALA A 9 1.04 10.11 7.21
N ALA A 10 1.62 11.13 7.83
CA ALA A 10 1.30 12.52 7.52
C ALA A 10 2.03 12.98 6.24
N GLY A 11 1.29 13.53 5.28
CA GLY A 11 1.86 14.05 4.04
C GLY A 11 0.86 14.95 3.30
N HIS A 12 1.34 16.02 2.67
CA HIS A 12 0.48 16.94 1.88
C HIS A 12 -0.77 17.45 2.64
N GLY A 13 -0.68 17.67 3.95
CA GLY A 13 -1.79 18.16 4.77
C GLY A 13 -2.89 17.12 5.09
N ARG A 14 -2.65 15.83 4.82
CA ARG A 14 -3.58 14.73 5.15
C ARG A 14 -2.84 13.51 5.67
N LEU A 15 -3.61 12.55 6.20
CA LEU A 15 -3.11 11.24 6.59
C LEU A 15 -3.24 10.25 5.42
N TRP A 16 -2.31 9.31 5.38
CA TRP A 16 -2.19 8.31 4.33
C TRP A 16 -1.97 6.92 4.91
N SER A 17 -2.52 5.96 4.21
CA SER A 17 -2.32 4.52 4.38
C SER A 17 -1.47 3.98 3.23
N HIS A 18 -0.75 2.90 3.48
CA HIS A 18 -0.05 2.11 2.49
C HIS A 18 -0.86 0.85 2.19
N LEU A 19 -1.11 0.62 0.90
CA LEU A 19 -1.80 -0.55 0.38
C LEU A 19 -0.81 -1.42 -0.40
N ALA A 20 -0.65 -2.67 0.01
CA ALA A 20 0.34 -3.58 -0.55
C ALA A 20 -0.24 -4.99 -0.77
N SER A 21 0.49 -5.81 -1.52
CA SER A 21 0.23 -7.25 -1.62
C SER A 21 1.39 -8.04 -1.05
N ASP A 22 1.09 -9.15 -0.39
CA ASP A 22 2.07 -10.16 0.03
C ASP A 22 2.21 -11.34 -0.95
N THR A 23 1.64 -11.21 -2.16
CA THR A 23 1.64 -12.27 -3.18
C THR A 23 2.20 -11.80 -4.52
N SER A 24 1.70 -10.69 -5.08
CA SER A 24 2.22 -10.12 -6.34
C SER A 24 1.79 -8.67 -6.55
N TYR A 25 2.51 -7.93 -7.39
CA TYR A 25 2.06 -6.60 -7.78
C TYR A 25 0.88 -6.62 -8.74
N ASP A 26 0.71 -7.69 -9.52
CA ASP A 26 -0.39 -7.80 -10.47
C ASP A 26 -1.73 -7.80 -9.74
N GLU A 27 -1.87 -8.59 -8.66
CA GLU A 27 -3.10 -8.57 -7.85
C GLU A 27 -3.32 -7.21 -7.17
N LEU A 28 -2.24 -6.53 -6.76
CA LEU A 28 -2.30 -5.20 -6.17
C LEU A 28 -2.79 -4.16 -7.18
N HIS A 29 -2.27 -4.18 -8.41
CA HIS A 29 -2.68 -3.28 -9.48
C HIS A 29 -4.13 -3.51 -9.90
N ILE A 30 -4.55 -4.78 -10.02
CA ILE A 30 -5.94 -5.13 -10.32
C ILE A 30 -6.87 -4.61 -9.22
N PHE A 31 -6.54 -4.90 -7.96
CA PHE A 31 -7.33 -4.43 -6.81
C PHE A 31 -7.43 -2.90 -6.78
N ALA A 32 -6.31 -2.20 -6.91
CA ALA A 32 -6.27 -0.74 -6.95
C ALA A 32 -7.13 -0.17 -8.09
N ALA A 33 -7.07 -0.77 -9.28
CA ALA A 33 -7.88 -0.36 -10.42
C ALA A 33 -9.39 -0.55 -10.17
N THR A 34 -9.81 -1.61 -9.46
CA THR A 34 -11.24 -1.80 -9.12
C THR A 34 -11.81 -0.71 -8.22
N LEU A 35 -10.95 -0.06 -7.43
CA LEU A 35 -11.29 1.05 -6.55
C LEU A 35 -11.06 2.42 -7.19
N GLY A 36 -10.62 2.47 -8.45
CA GLY A 36 -10.28 3.73 -9.12
C GLY A 36 -9.02 4.41 -8.57
N ILE A 37 -8.18 3.70 -7.81
CA ILE A 37 -6.88 4.22 -7.35
C ILE A 37 -5.98 4.41 -8.58
N PRO A 38 -5.48 5.63 -8.83
CA PRO A 38 -4.76 5.91 -10.06
C PRO A 38 -3.38 5.21 -10.05
N PRO A 39 -2.91 4.64 -11.17
CA PRO A 39 -1.61 3.94 -11.23
C PRO A 39 -0.42 4.77 -10.76
N ARG A 40 -0.47 6.10 -10.92
CA ARG A 40 0.55 7.04 -10.44
C ARG A 40 0.71 7.09 -8.91
N GLY A 41 -0.24 6.53 -8.17
CA GLY A 41 -0.17 6.39 -6.71
C GLY A 41 0.70 5.22 -6.26
N PHE A 42 1.21 4.41 -7.19
CA PHE A 42 2.12 3.31 -6.89
C PHE A 42 3.54 3.83 -6.66
N ASP A 43 4.09 3.59 -5.47
CA ASP A 43 5.50 3.83 -5.14
C ASP A 43 6.24 2.49 -4.94
N ARG A 44 6.68 1.89 -6.05
CA ARG A 44 7.60 0.74 -6.17
C ARG A 44 7.10 -0.60 -5.65
N ASP A 45 6.45 -0.65 -4.49
CA ASP A 45 5.93 -1.87 -3.87
C ASP A 45 4.58 -1.71 -3.15
N HIS A 46 4.03 -0.50 -3.11
CA HIS A 46 2.75 -0.20 -2.48
C HIS A 46 2.07 0.99 -3.17
N TYR A 47 0.79 1.19 -2.86
CA TYR A 47 0.05 2.41 -3.17
C TYR A 47 -0.11 3.29 -1.92
N ASP A 48 0.00 4.59 -2.10
CA ASP A 48 -0.41 5.57 -1.09
C ASP A 48 -1.91 5.88 -1.22
N VAL A 49 -2.67 5.61 -0.16
CA VAL A 49 -4.12 5.75 -0.09
C VAL A 49 -4.49 6.88 0.88
N PRO A 50 -5.24 7.92 0.46
CA PRO A 50 -5.72 8.95 1.38
C PRO A 50 -6.60 8.36 2.48
N ALA A 51 -6.55 8.94 3.69
CA ALA A 51 -7.37 8.49 4.83
C ALA A 51 -8.86 8.35 4.52
N ASP A 52 -9.41 9.24 3.69
CA ASP A 52 -10.82 9.23 3.29
C ASP A 52 -11.22 7.95 2.53
N TRP A 53 -10.27 7.26 1.91
CA TRP A 53 -10.49 6.05 1.11
C TRP A 53 -10.25 4.77 1.91
N TYR A 54 -9.74 4.88 3.14
CA TYR A 54 -9.38 3.73 3.96
C TYR A 54 -10.56 2.78 4.18
N ALA A 55 -11.74 3.33 4.53
CA ALA A 55 -12.93 2.54 4.79
C ALA A 55 -13.38 1.77 3.54
N ASP A 56 -13.36 2.39 2.36
CA ASP A 56 -13.73 1.76 1.10
C ASP A 56 -12.76 0.65 0.69
N VAL A 57 -11.46 0.86 0.92
CA VAL A 57 -10.43 -0.14 0.65
C VAL A 57 -10.60 -1.37 1.55
N VAL A 58 -10.91 -1.16 2.84
CA VAL A 58 -11.21 -2.26 3.76
C VAL A 58 -12.51 -2.97 3.37
N ALA A 59 -13.55 -2.21 3.01
CA ALA A 59 -14.83 -2.77 2.56
C ALA A 59 -14.69 -3.60 1.27
N ALA A 60 -13.75 -3.27 0.40
CA ALA A 60 -13.42 -4.03 -0.80
C ALA A 60 -12.59 -5.30 -0.55
N GLY A 61 -12.21 -5.57 0.71
CA GLY A 61 -11.55 -6.81 1.11
C GLY A 61 -10.05 -6.70 1.37
N ALA A 62 -9.48 -5.48 1.42
CA ALA A 62 -8.13 -5.30 1.94
C ALA A 62 -8.11 -5.60 3.45
N VAL A 63 -7.09 -6.33 3.89
CA VAL A 63 -6.94 -6.75 5.29
C VAL A 63 -6.22 -5.65 6.08
N PRO A 64 -6.85 -5.07 7.13
CA PRO A 64 -6.18 -4.12 8.01
C PRO A 64 -5.04 -4.79 8.77
N VAL A 65 -3.85 -4.23 8.68
CA VAL A 65 -2.65 -4.68 9.41
C VAL A 65 -1.86 -3.48 9.93
N THR A 66 -0.90 -3.67 10.83
CA THR A 66 0.00 -2.56 11.20
C THR A 66 0.99 -2.27 10.07
N SER A 67 1.52 -1.06 9.97
CA SER A 67 2.59 -0.73 9.00
C SER A 67 3.80 -1.66 9.12
N ARG A 68 4.12 -2.08 10.36
CA ARG A 68 5.21 -3.03 10.62
C ARG A 68 4.92 -4.41 10.04
N GLU A 69 3.69 -4.89 10.20
CA GLU A 69 3.24 -6.17 9.63
C GLU A 69 3.21 -6.11 8.10
N LEU A 70 2.70 -5.01 7.52
CA LEU A 70 2.69 -4.80 6.07
C LEU A 70 4.10 -4.90 5.48
N VAL A 71 5.08 -4.21 6.08
CA VAL A 71 6.48 -4.28 5.66
C VAL A 71 7.08 -5.67 5.86
N ALA A 72 6.75 -6.35 6.96
CA ALA A 72 7.23 -7.70 7.24
C ALA A 72 6.74 -8.70 6.17
N ARG A 73 5.46 -8.64 5.79
CA ARG A 73 4.89 -9.50 4.74
C ARG A 73 5.43 -9.19 3.35
N LEU A 74 5.57 -7.90 2.99
CA LEU A 74 6.25 -7.51 1.75
C LEU A 74 7.68 -8.05 1.68
N THR A 75 8.40 -8.04 2.80
CA THR A 75 9.78 -8.55 2.88
C THR A 75 9.79 -10.07 2.74
N ALA A 76 8.90 -10.77 3.45
CA ALA A 76 8.79 -12.23 3.38
C ALA A 76 8.39 -12.71 1.98
N ALA A 77 7.55 -11.95 1.26
CA ALA A 77 7.16 -12.21 -0.11
C ALA A 77 8.26 -11.88 -1.15
N GLY A 78 9.38 -11.28 -0.74
CA GLY A 78 10.42 -10.81 -1.67
C GLY A 78 10.01 -9.60 -2.52
N LEU A 79 8.91 -8.94 -2.18
CA LEU A 79 8.34 -7.80 -2.89
C LEU A 79 8.85 -6.45 -2.35
N ARG A 80 9.51 -6.40 -1.18
CA ARG A 80 9.97 -5.10 -0.64
C ARG A 80 11.03 -4.42 -1.53
N ARG A 81 10.72 -3.23 -2.04
CA ARG A 81 11.61 -2.35 -2.82
C ARG A 81 11.93 -1.06 -2.07
N ARG A 82 13.02 -1.07 -1.29
CA ARG A 82 13.49 0.12 -0.56
C ARG A 82 13.96 1.21 -1.51
N LYS A 83 13.87 2.48 -1.06
CA LYS A 83 14.42 3.61 -1.83
C LYS A 83 15.92 3.51 -1.65
N GLY A 84 16.66 3.23 -2.71
CA GLY A 84 18.12 3.28 -2.63
C GLY A 84 18.54 4.66 -2.11
N ARG A 85 19.52 4.72 -1.21
CA ARG A 85 20.31 5.94 -1.09
C ARG A 85 20.89 6.19 -2.49
N PRO A 86 20.83 7.41 -3.05
CA PRO A 86 21.58 7.66 -4.27
C PRO A 86 23.02 7.27 -3.96
N SER A 87 23.54 6.30 -4.73
CA SER A 87 24.97 6.04 -4.78
C SER A 87 25.59 7.30 -5.36
N GLY A 88 26.09 8.15 -4.46
CA GLY A 88 27.07 9.17 -4.82
C GLY A 88 28.43 8.54 -5.05
#